data_AF-A0A7W1XEQ1-F1
#
_entry.id   AF-A0A7W1XEQ1-F1
#
_cell.length_a   1.000
_cell.length_b   1.000
_cell.length_c   1.000
_cell.angle_alpha   90.00
_cell.angle_beta   90.00
_cell.angle_gamma   90.00
#
_symmetry.space_group_name_H-M   'P 1'
#
loop_
_entity.id
_entity.type
_entity.pdbx_description
1 polymer ?
#
loop_
_entity_poly.entity_id
_entity_poly.type
_entity_poly.pdbx_seq_one_letter_code
_entity_poly.pdbx_strand_id
1 'polypeptide(L)'
;MKNWANKIEKVTDRKFKRDSAKNTAGNVYSYKVFTETDLEDFQQLILLREENIPLEEAMKKVFMSEREKKKREEILLSKLEYEENKRDMKELITLTKNLLHENTKFRERLLKLEDKLLND
;
A
#
# COMPACT_ATOMS: atom_id res chain seq x y z
N MET A 1 17.40 22.86 4.76
CA MET A 1 17.89 21.57 5.33
C MET A 1 17.04 21.04 6.50
N LYS A 2 16.94 21.73 7.65
CA LYS A 2 16.22 21.20 8.84
C LYS A 2 14.79 20.70 8.58
N ASN A 3 13.97 21.48 7.88
CA ASN A 3 12.58 21.11 7.57
C ASN A 3 12.50 19.92 6.59
N TRP A 4 13.41 19.88 5.61
CA TRP A 4 13.51 18.79 4.65
C TRP A 4 13.89 17.47 5.31
N ALA A 5 14.92 17.47 6.15
CA ALA A 5 15.34 16.30 6.91
C ALA A 5 14.22 15.78 7.82
N ASN A 6 13.44 16.67 8.45
CA ASN A 6 12.28 16.26 9.25
C ASN A 6 11.17 15.63 8.40
N LYS A 7 10.94 16.13 7.19
CA LYS A 7 9.94 15.56 6.28
C LYS A 7 10.35 14.18 5.79
N ILE A 8 11.62 14.01 5.42
CA ILE A 8 12.19 12.71 5.01
C ILE A 8 12.03 11.68 6.14
N GLU A 9 12.39 12.02 7.37
CA GLU A 9 12.27 11.12 8.53
C GLU A 9 10.82 10.74 8.89
N LYS A 10 9.83 11.53 8.43
CA LYS A 10 8.40 11.25 8.61
C LYS A 10 7.83 10.30 7.57
N VAL A 11 8.35 10.35 6.34
CA VAL A 11 7.80 9.59 5.20
C VAL A 11 8.65 8.38 4.80
N THR A 12 9.85 8.27 5.37
CA THR A 12 10.79 7.16 5.19
C THR A 12 11.27 6.62 6.53
N ASP A 13 11.94 5.47 6.49
CA ASP A 13 12.60 4.85 7.64
C ASP A 13 13.99 5.44 7.94
N ARG A 14 14.49 6.37 7.11
CA ARG A 14 15.77 7.08 7.35
C ARG A 14 15.72 7.87 8.66
N LYS A 15 16.84 7.88 9.38
CA LYS A 15 17.11 8.77 10.53
C LYS A 15 18.46 9.45 10.33
N PHE A 16 18.48 10.78 10.37
CA PHE A 16 19.73 11.52 10.25
C PHE A 16 20.46 11.51 11.60
N LYS A 17 21.78 11.44 11.54
CA LYS A 17 22.62 11.52 12.74
C LYS A 17 22.36 12.85 13.46
N ARG A 18 22.35 12.80 14.78
CA ARG A 18 22.26 14.00 15.62
C ARG A 18 23.55 14.15 16.41
N ASP A 19 23.91 15.40 16.64
CA ASP A 19 24.99 15.78 17.54
C ASP A 19 24.50 16.91 18.45
N SER A 20 25.27 17.23 19.48
CA SER A 20 24.95 18.24 20.48
C SER A 20 26.12 19.19 20.71
N ALA A 21 25.80 20.46 20.94
CA ALA A 21 26.79 21.45 21.34
C ALA A 21 26.26 22.25 22.53
N LYS A 22 27.18 22.77 23.34
CA LYS A 22 26.90 23.62 24.49
C LYS A 22 27.20 25.08 24.11
N ASN A 23 26.26 25.99 24.34
CA ASN A 23 26.51 27.40 24.11
C ASN A 23 27.30 28.04 25.28
N THR A 24 27.72 29.29 25.11
CA THR A 24 28.46 30.06 26.14
C THR A 24 27.65 30.28 27.43
N ALA A 25 26.33 30.27 27.35
CA ALA A 25 25.42 30.34 28.52
C ALA A 25 25.21 28.98 29.22
N GLY A 26 25.84 27.91 28.71
CA GLY A 26 25.76 26.56 29.28
C GLY A 26 24.59 25.70 28.81
N ASN A 27 23.73 26.18 27.91
CA ASN A 27 22.61 25.43 27.36
C ASN A 27 23.08 24.45 26.27
N VAL A 28 22.59 23.21 26.32
CA VAL A 28 22.86 22.17 25.33
C VAL A 28 21.77 22.19 24.26
N TYR A 29 22.17 22.23 22.99
CA TYR A 29 21.24 22.11 21.86
C TYR A 29 21.67 20.96 20.95
N SER A 30 20.69 20.28 20.36
CA SER A 30 20.93 19.20 19.40
C SER A 30 20.64 19.63 17.97
N TYR A 31 21.47 19.19 17.04
CA TYR A 31 21.37 19.50 15.62
C TYR A 31 21.60 18.23 14.77
N LYS A 32 21.14 18.28 13.52
CA LYS A 32 21.33 17.17 12.58
C LYS A 32 22.68 17.33 11.89
N VAL A 33 23.38 16.22 11.73
CA VAL A 33 24.65 16.12 11.02
C VAL A 33 24.42 15.33 9.75
N PHE A 34 24.90 15.85 8.63
CA PHE A 34 24.76 15.25 7.31
C PHE A 34 26.13 14.76 6.84
N THR A 35 26.18 13.54 6.31
CA THR A 35 27.38 12.98 5.68
C THR A 35 27.47 13.41 4.21
N GLU A 36 28.60 13.11 3.55
CA GLU A 36 28.73 13.31 2.10
C GLU A 36 27.67 12.52 1.33
N THR A 37 27.40 11.27 1.72
CA THR A 37 26.32 10.46 1.15
C THR A 37 24.95 11.12 1.32
N ASP A 38 24.67 11.76 2.46
CA ASP A 38 23.41 12.50 2.62
C ASP A 38 23.30 13.65 1.62
N LEU A 39 24.42 14.32 1.28
CA LEU A 39 24.43 15.38 0.28
C LEU A 39 24.17 14.84 -1.14
N GLU A 40 24.76 13.71 -1.49
CA GLU A 40 24.50 13.01 -2.76
C GLU A 40 23.02 12.60 -2.87
N ASP A 41 22.45 12.05 -1.79
CA ASP A 41 21.03 11.72 -1.73
C ASP A 41 20.16 12.98 -1.92
N PHE A 42 20.52 14.11 -1.29
CA PHE A 42 19.80 15.37 -1.50
C PHE A 42 19.90 15.88 -2.95
N GLN A 43 21.04 15.70 -3.63
CA GLN A 43 21.19 16.05 -5.04
C GLN A 43 20.31 15.17 -5.92
N GLN A 44 20.28 13.85 -5.68
CA GLN A 44 19.38 12.95 -6.39
C GLN A 44 17.90 13.34 -6.18
N LEU A 45 17.51 13.75 -4.98
CA LEU A 45 16.16 14.25 -4.71
C LEU A 45 15.81 15.46 -5.58
N ILE A 46 16.76 16.39 -5.79
CA ILE A 46 16.53 17.56 -6.65
C ILE A 46 16.33 17.13 -8.11
N LEU A 47 17.16 16.23 -8.63
CA LEU A 47 17.04 15.71 -10.00
C LEU A 47 15.66 15.06 -10.23
N LEU A 48 15.20 14.21 -9.30
CA LEU A 48 13.87 13.60 -9.40
C LEU A 48 12.74 14.64 -9.37
N ARG A 49 12.93 15.77 -8.68
CA ARG A 49 11.97 16.88 -8.66
C ARG A 49 11.95 17.66 -9.96
N GLU A 50 13.09 17.78 -10.64
CA GLU A 50 13.18 18.36 -12.00
C GLU A 50 12.48 17.46 -13.03
N GLU A 51 12.50 16.14 -12.82
CA GLU A 51 11.72 15.15 -13.60
C GLU A 51 10.21 15.14 -13.26
N ASN A 52 9.72 16.11 -12.48
CA ASN A 52 8.33 16.24 -12.02
C ASN A 52 7.83 15.07 -11.14
N ILE A 53 8.71 14.24 -10.57
CA ILE A 53 8.29 13.16 -9.67
C ILE A 53 7.73 13.77 -8.37
N PRO A 54 6.54 13.37 -7.89
CA PRO A 54 5.95 13.88 -6.65
C PRO A 54 6.90 13.81 -5.47
N LEU A 55 6.90 14.84 -4.62
CA LEU A 55 7.97 14.99 -3.63
C LEU A 55 8.08 13.82 -2.65
N GLU A 56 6.95 13.31 -2.16
CA GLU A 56 6.99 12.16 -1.24
C GLU A 56 7.48 10.89 -1.93
N GLU A 57 7.16 10.72 -3.21
CA GLU A 57 7.62 9.58 -3.99
C GLU A 57 9.12 9.67 -4.25
N ALA A 58 9.62 10.85 -4.63
CA ALA A 58 11.05 11.11 -4.77
C ALA A 58 11.81 10.87 -3.45
N MET A 59 11.26 11.33 -2.31
CA MET A 59 11.84 11.06 -0.99
C MET A 59 11.91 9.57 -0.67
N LYS A 60 10.84 8.81 -0.97
CA LYS A 60 10.84 7.35 -0.76
C LYS A 60 11.83 6.66 -1.70
N LYS A 61 11.95 7.11 -2.95
CA LYS A 61 12.88 6.53 -3.93
C LYS A 61 14.33 6.65 -3.47
N VAL A 62 14.72 7.81 -2.94
CA VAL A 62 16.09 8.10 -2.51
C VAL A 62 16.39 7.59 -1.11
N PHE A 63 15.58 7.98 -0.11
CA PHE A 63 15.96 7.83 1.31
C PHE A 63 15.38 6.58 1.99
N MET A 64 14.40 5.89 1.40
CA MET A 64 13.82 4.68 1.99
C MET A 64 14.76 3.49 1.82
N SER A 65 14.87 2.64 2.82
CA SER A 65 15.67 1.42 2.69
C SER A 65 15.05 0.44 1.68
N GLU A 66 15.91 -0.35 1.03
CA GLU A 66 15.46 -1.41 0.11
C GLU A 66 14.52 -2.41 0.77
N ARG A 67 14.72 -2.68 2.07
CA ARG A 67 13.82 -3.54 2.85
C ARG A 67 12.40 -2.96 2.90
N GLU A 68 12.28 -1.68 3.22
CA GLU A 68 10.98 -1.04 3.34
C GLU A 68 10.31 -0.82 1.97
N LYS A 69 11.10 -0.58 0.91
CA LYS A 69 10.62 -0.57 -0.47
C LYS A 69 10.00 -1.91 -0.86
N LYS A 70 10.71 -3.02 -0.65
CA LYS A 70 10.21 -4.38 -0.92
C LYS A 70 8.94 -4.69 -0.14
N LYS A 71 8.94 -4.38 1.16
CA LYS A 71 7.76 -4.58 2.01
C LYS A 71 6.54 -3.81 1.50
N ARG A 72 6.71 -2.56 1.02
CA ARG A 72 5.62 -1.79 0.42
C ARG A 72 5.10 -2.41 -0.86
N GLU A 73 5.98 -2.93 -1.71
CA GLU A 73 5.64 -3.63 -2.93
C GLU A 73 4.84 -4.92 -2.63
N GLU A 74 5.31 -5.73 -1.69
CA GLU A 74 4.61 -6.93 -1.21
C GLU A 74 3.20 -6.59 -0.69
N ILE A 75 3.07 -5.53 0.12
CA ILE A 75 1.76 -5.06 0.63
C ILE A 75 0.86 -4.61 -0.53
N LEU A 76 1.42 -3.94 -1.55
CA LEU A 76 0.65 -3.49 -2.70
C LEU A 76 0.12 -4.67 -3.51
N LEU A 77 0.98 -5.66 -3.79
CA LEU A 77 0.59 -6.88 -4.49
C LEU A 77 -0.47 -7.66 -3.72
N SER A 78 -0.27 -7.86 -2.42
CA SER A 78 -1.26 -8.55 -1.57
C SER A 78 -2.61 -7.84 -1.53
N LYS A 79 -2.63 -6.50 -1.55
CA LYS A 79 -3.90 -5.73 -1.64
C LYS A 79 -4.59 -5.90 -2.99
N LEU A 80 -3.83 -5.95 -4.07
CA LEU A 80 -4.38 -6.18 -5.41
C LEU A 80 -5.00 -7.57 -5.49
N GLU A 81 -4.28 -8.61 -5.04
CA GLU A 81 -4.78 -9.98 -4.96
C GLU A 81 -6.04 -10.08 -4.08
N TYR A 82 -6.08 -9.37 -2.95
CA TYR A 82 -7.25 -9.36 -2.09
C TYR A 82 -8.49 -8.75 -2.76
N GLU A 83 -8.34 -7.62 -3.47
CA GLU A 83 -9.47 -6.99 -4.15
C GLU A 83 -9.94 -7.79 -5.39
N GLU A 84 -9.04 -8.50 -6.07
CA GLU A 84 -9.38 -9.46 -7.12
C GLU A 84 -10.20 -10.63 -6.54
N ASN A 85 -9.68 -11.31 -5.52
CA ASN A 85 -10.37 -12.41 -4.84
C ASN A 85 -11.75 -12.00 -4.32
N LYS A 86 -11.87 -10.78 -3.81
CA LYS A 86 -13.15 -10.22 -3.33
C LYS A 86 -14.15 -9.99 -4.46
N ARG A 87 -13.69 -9.63 -5.67
CA ARG A 87 -14.55 -9.51 -6.86
C ARG A 87 -15.03 -10.90 -7.28
N ASP A 88 -14.12 -11.85 -7.42
CA ASP A 88 -14.42 -13.21 -7.84
C ASP A 88 -15.39 -13.89 -6.87
N MET A 89 -15.20 -13.68 -5.56
CA MET A 89 -16.11 -14.19 -4.54
C MET A 89 -17.54 -13.64 -4.70
N LYS A 90 -17.69 -12.36 -5.04
CA LYS A 90 -19.02 -11.76 -5.30
C LYS A 90 -19.67 -12.37 -6.54
N GLU A 91 -18.89 -12.63 -7.57
CA GLU A 91 -19.38 -13.28 -8.79
C GLU A 91 -19.81 -14.71 -8.50
N LEU A 92 -19.00 -15.49 -7.78
CA LEU A 92 -19.34 -16.85 -7.33
C LEU A 92 -20.61 -16.89 -6.47
N ILE A 93 -20.78 -15.95 -5.54
CA ILE A 93 -22.01 -15.82 -4.73
C ILE A 93 -23.23 -15.57 -5.63
N THR A 94 -23.07 -14.70 -6.63
CA THR A 94 -24.16 -14.35 -7.57
C THR A 94 -24.54 -15.55 -8.43
N LEU A 95 -23.55 -16.25 -8.99
CA LEU A 95 -23.76 -17.48 -9.76
C LEU A 95 -24.42 -18.56 -8.92
N THR A 96 -23.97 -18.76 -7.68
CA THR A 96 -24.55 -19.74 -6.76
C THR A 96 -26.02 -19.43 -6.45
N LYS A 97 -26.38 -18.17 -6.23
CA LYS A 97 -27.78 -17.76 -6.03
C LYS A 97 -28.64 -18.05 -7.25
N ASN A 98 -28.11 -17.77 -8.45
CA ASN A 98 -28.82 -18.05 -9.70
C ASN A 98 -29.05 -19.55 -9.90
N LEU A 99 -28.02 -20.37 -9.70
CA LEU A 99 -28.12 -21.83 -9.78
C LEU A 99 -29.09 -22.41 -8.75
N LEU A 100 -29.10 -21.89 -7.52
CA LEU A 100 -30.05 -22.30 -6.49
C LEU A 100 -31.50 -22.01 -6.94
N HIS A 101 -31.75 -20.82 -7.49
CA HIS A 101 -33.05 -20.40 -7.99
C HIS A 101 -33.52 -21.19 -9.21
N GLU A 102 -32.62 -21.55 -10.11
CA GLU A 102 -32.95 -22.42 -11.23
C GLU A 102 -33.27 -23.84 -10.76
N ASN A 103 -32.49 -24.39 -9.82
CA ASN A 103 -32.73 -25.72 -9.25
C ASN A 103 -34.07 -25.81 -8.52
N THR A 104 -34.48 -24.78 -7.77
CA THR A 104 -35.80 -24.78 -7.13
C THR A 104 -36.92 -24.80 -8.16
N LYS A 105 -36.84 -23.97 -9.21
CA LYS A 105 -37.80 -24.00 -10.33
C LYS A 105 -37.83 -25.34 -11.06
N PHE A 106 -36.68 -25.98 -11.27
CA PHE A 106 -36.62 -27.30 -11.90
C PHE A 106 -37.29 -28.37 -11.03
N ARG A 107 -37.05 -28.36 -9.71
CA ARG A 107 -37.73 -29.26 -8.77
C ARG A 107 -39.24 -29.06 -8.79
N GLU A 108 -39.72 -27.82 -8.76
CA GLU A 108 -41.17 -27.54 -8.84
C GLU A 108 -41.80 -28.06 -10.13
N ARG A 109 -41.09 -27.94 -11.26
CA ARG A 109 -41.56 -28.47 -12.55
C ARG A 109 -41.58 -30.00 -12.58
N LEU A 110 -40.56 -30.65 -12.01
CA LEU A 110 -40.50 -32.10 -11.89
C LEU A 110 -41.67 -32.65 -11.07
N LEU A 111 -41.92 -32.08 -9.88
CA LEU A 111 -43.04 -32.48 -9.03
C LEU A 111 -44.39 -32.36 -9.76
N LYS A 112 -44.61 -31.27 -10.51
CA LYS A 112 -45.84 -31.10 -11.32
C LYS A 112 -45.97 -32.11 -12.47
N LEU A 113 -44.87 -32.63 -13.00
CA LEU A 113 -44.89 -33.65 -14.04
C LEU A 113 -45.13 -35.04 -13.43
N GLU A 114 -44.50 -35.34 -12.30
CA GLU A 114 -44.71 -36.57 -11.53
C GLU A 114 -46.18 -36.69 -11.10
N ASP A 115 -46.77 -35.61 -10.56
CA ASP A 115 -48.20 -35.58 -10.20
C ASP A 115 -49.13 -35.83 -11.39
N LYS A 116 -48.78 -35.33 -12.58
CA LYS A 116 -49.58 -35.58 -13.79
C LYS A 116 -49.51 -37.04 -14.22
N LEU A 117 -48.33 -37.64 -14.20
CA LEU A 117 -48.11 -39.04 -14.56
C LEU A 117 -48.77 -40.03 -13.58
N LEU A 118 -48.94 -39.65 -12.31
CA LEU A 118 -49.58 -40.49 -11.29
C LEU A 118 -51.11 -40.41 -11.27
N ASN A 119 -51.69 -39.36 -11.86
CA ASN A 119 -53.14 -39.13 -11.87
C ASN A 119 -53.79 -39.33 -13.26
N ASP A 120 -53.00 -39.68 -14.29
CA ASP A 120 -53.44 -40.22 -15.58
C ASP A 120 -53.44 -41.76 -15.55
#